data_AF-B7ARE9-F1
#
_entry.id   AF-B7ARE9-F1
#
_cell.length_a   1.000
_cell.length_b   1.000
_cell.length_c   1.000
_cell.angle_alpha   90.00
_cell.angle_beta   90.00
_cell.angle_gamma   90.00
#
_symmetry.space_group_name_H-M   'P 1'
#
loop_
_entity.id
_entity.type
_entity.pdbx_description
1 polymer ?
#
loop_
_entity_poly.entity_id
_entity_poly.type
_entity_poly.pdbx_seq_one_letter_code
_entity_poly.pdbx_strand_id
1 'polypeptide(L)'
;MEIFHECIEKRKTKCYIYTRVSTAIQVDGYSLDAQKDKLREYAEFQDMEIVGEYSDEGHSGKNIKGHQEFMRMLNDIEDGIDSPKENGKLLYLSLLQ
;
A
#
# COMPACT_ATOMS: atom_id res chain seq x y z
N MET A 1 -19.58 38.56 -17.10
CA MET A 1 -19.32 37.12 -17.36
C MET A 1 -18.35 36.67 -16.29
N GLU A 2 -18.86 36.44 -15.10
CA GLU A 2 -18.05 35.94 -13.99
C GLU A 2 -17.84 34.45 -14.24
N ILE A 3 -16.60 34.08 -14.58
CA ILE A 3 -16.22 32.69 -14.76
C ILE A 3 -16.10 32.11 -13.35
N PHE A 4 -17.18 31.47 -12.89
CA PHE A 4 -17.15 30.58 -11.74
C PHE A 4 -16.20 29.43 -12.08
N HIS A 5 -14.95 29.52 -11.63
CA HIS A 5 -14.05 28.39 -11.56
C HIS A 5 -14.52 27.55 -10.37
N GLU A 6 -15.55 26.72 -10.60
CA GLU A 6 -15.87 25.65 -9.68
C GLU A 6 -14.73 24.63 -9.79
N CYS A 7 -13.68 24.82 -8.99
CA CYS A 7 -12.66 23.80 -8.75
C CYS A 7 -13.35 22.65 -8.02
N ILE A 8 -14.03 21.78 -8.76
CA ILE A 8 -14.42 20.48 -8.24
C ILE A 8 -13.10 19.75 -7.98
N GLU A 9 -12.69 19.68 -6.71
CA GLU A 9 -11.61 18.79 -6.30
C GLU A 9 -11.99 17.37 -6.70
N LYS A 10 -11.39 16.87 -7.78
CA LYS A 10 -11.52 15.48 -8.19
C LYS A 10 -11.00 14.63 -7.03
N ARG A 11 -11.90 13.90 -6.37
CA ARG A 11 -11.51 12.93 -5.33
C ARG A 11 -10.60 11.89 -5.95
N LYS A 12 -9.34 11.86 -5.51
CA LYS A 12 -8.37 10.85 -5.93
C LYS A 12 -8.81 9.48 -5.44
N THR A 13 -8.44 8.46 -6.19
CA THR A 13 -8.74 7.08 -5.80
C THR A 13 -7.83 6.69 -4.64
N LYS A 14 -8.39 6.39 -3.47
CA LYS A 14 -7.60 5.97 -2.31
C LYS A 14 -7.02 4.57 -2.50
N CYS A 15 -5.79 4.33 -2.06
CA CYS A 15 -5.16 3.02 -2.12
C CYS A 15 -4.32 2.70 -0.88
N TYR A 16 -4.16 1.41 -0.62
CA TYR A 16 -3.25 0.88 0.39
C TYR A 16 -2.09 0.16 -0.29
N ILE A 17 -0.89 0.28 0.27
CA ILE A 17 0.29 -0.45 -0.17
C ILE A 17 0.59 -1.54 0.84
N TYR A 18 0.71 -2.79 0.38
CA TYR A 18 1.19 -3.90 1.19
C TYR A 18 2.36 -4.60 0.50
N THR A 19 3.46 -4.76 1.23
CA THR A 19 4.67 -5.46 0.77
C THR A 19 5.06 -6.58 1.73
N ARG A 20 5.59 -7.69 1.21
CA ARG A 20 6.12 -8.79 2.05
C ARG A 20 7.36 -9.41 1.43
N VAL A 21 8.34 -9.75 2.29
CA VAL A 21 9.48 -10.60 1.94
C VAL A 21 9.48 -11.86 2.78
N SER A 22 9.69 -13.03 2.17
CA SER A 22 9.62 -14.34 2.84
C SER A 22 10.95 -14.83 3.41
N THR A 23 12.07 -14.27 2.97
CA THR A 23 13.41 -14.71 3.35
C THR A 23 14.29 -13.50 3.64
N ALA A 24 15.18 -13.62 4.62
CA ALA A 24 16.22 -12.62 4.90
C ALA A 24 17.30 -12.56 3.80
N ILE A 25 17.06 -13.20 2.66
CA ILE A 25 17.94 -13.15 1.50
C ILE A 25 17.78 -11.75 0.92
N GLN A 26 18.71 -10.88 1.30
CA GLN A 26 18.93 -9.60 0.63
C GLN A 26 19.45 -9.90 -0.79
N VAL A 27 18.53 -10.09 -1.73
CA VAL A 27 18.88 -9.99 -3.15
C VAL A 27 18.95 -8.51 -3.47
N ASP A 28 20.15 -8.04 -3.82
CA ASP A 28 20.37 -6.67 -4.30
C ASP A 28 19.37 -6.34 -5.42
N GLY A 29 18.54 -5.31 -5.21
CA GLY A 29 17.50 -4.88 -6.15
C GLY A 29 16.06 -5.34 -5.85
N TYR A 30 15.84 -6.15 -4.80
CA TYR A 30 14.49 -6.59 -4.38
C TYR A 30 14.17 -6.28 -2.91
N SER A 31 14.85 -5.29 -2.32
CA SER A 31 14.54 -4.80 -0.97
C SER A 31 13.09 -4.36 -0.83
N LEU A 32 12.58 -4.35 0.40
CA LEU A 32 11.24 -3.82 0.69
C LEU A 32 11.08 -2.37 0.20
N ASP A 33 12.15 -1.57 0.25
CA ASP A 33 12.12 -0.19 -0.23
C ASP A 33 11.93 -0.12 -1.74
N ALA A 34 12.65 -0.93 -2.53
CA ALA A 34 12.46 -0.98 -3.98
C ALA A 34 11.05 -1.44 -4.37
N GLN A 35 10.44 -2.34 -3.58
CA GLN A 35 9.06 -2.76 -3.77
C GLN A 35 8.07 -1.62 -3.48
N LYS A 36 8.29 -0.89 -2.38
CA LYS A 36 7.46 0.27 -2.01
C LYS A 36 7.55 1.37 -3.06
N ASP A 37 8.75 1.70 -3.51
CA ASP A 37 8.97 2.77 -4.50
C ASP A 37 8.24 2.46 -5.81
N LYS A 38 8.31 1.22 -6.29
CA LYS A 38 7.56 0.79 -7.47
C LYS A 38 6.05 0.91 -7.30
N LEU A 39 5.53 0.62 -6.10
CA LEU A 39 4.10 0.75 -5.80
C LEU A 39 3.67 2.22 -5.64
N ARG A 40 4.55 3.08 -5.11
CA ARG A 40 4.34 4.53 -5.05
C ARG A 40 4.31 5.15 -6.45
N GLU A 41 5.28 4.80 -7.30
CA GLU A 41 5.30 5.23 -8.71
C GLU A 41 4.03 4.81 -9.45
N TYR A 42 3.55 3.57 -9.20
CA TYR A 42 2.29 3.11 -9.79
C TYR A 42 1.07 3.88 -9.27
N ALA A 43 1.01 4.15 -7.96
CA ALA A 43 -0.07 4.93 -7.36
C ALA A 43 -0.09 6.37 -7.91
N GLU A 44 1.07 7.01 -8.00
CA GLU A 44 1.24 8.35 -8.57
C GLU A 44 0.84 8.38 -10.05
N PHE A 45 1.31 7.42 -10.84
CA PHE A 45 0.97 7.28 -12.26
C PHE A 45 -0.55 7.11 -12.49
N GLN A 46 -1.26 6.55 -11.52
CA GLN A 46 -2.71 6.33 -11.59
C GLN A 46 -3.52 7.40 -10.86
N ASP A 47 -2.88 8.49 -10.42
CA ASP A 47 -3.48 9.57 -9.62
C ASP A 47 -4.23 9.05 -8.38
N MET A 48 -3.64 8.05 -7.72
CA MET A 48 -4.14 7.48 -6.48
C MET A 48 -3.57 8.21 -5.27
N GLU A 49 -4.32 8.21 -4.17
CA GLU A 49 -3.90 8.70 -2.87
C GLU A 49 -3.55 7.52 -1.96
N ILE A 50 -2.30 7.40 -1.54
CA ILE A 50 -1.87 6.34 -0.63
C ILE A 50 -2.32 6.71 0.79
N VAL A 51 -3.27 5.95 1.33
CA VAL A 51 -3.83 6.17 2.67
C VAL A 51 -3.24 5.25 3.75
N GLY A 52 -2.38 4.31 3.35
CA GLY A 52 -1.61 3.52 4.30
C GLY A 52 -0.61 2.58 3.62
N GLU A 53 0.51 2.33 4.30
CA GLU A 53 1.55 1.41 3.87
C GLU A 53 1.83 0.37 4.98
N TYR A 54 1.94 -0.89 4.59
CA TYR A 54 2.08 -2.03 5.49
C TYR A 54 3.16 -2.97 4.97
N SER A 55 3.99 -3.52 5.87
CA SER A 55 5.14 -4.33 5.45
C SER A 55 5.47 -5.46 6.42
N ASP A 56 5.30 -6.71 6.00
CA ASP A 56 5.72 -7.86 6.81
C ASP A 56 7.14 -8.32 6.38
N GLU A 57 8.11 -8.23 7.29
CA GLU A 57 9.49 -8.70 7.08
C GLU A 57 9.66 -10.19 7.45
N GLY A 58 10.21 -10.98 6.54
CA GLY A 58 10.51 -12.40 6.75
C GLY A 58 11.77 -12.58 7.61
N HIS A 59 11.62 -12.63 8.93
CA HIS A 59 12.74 -12.96 9.83
C HIS A 59 13.13 -14.45 9.70
N SER A 60 14.42 -14.71 9.44
CA SER A 60 15.00 -16.02 9.09
C SER A 60 15.02 -17.09 10.19
N GLY A 61 14.15 -17.04 11.18
CA GLY A 61 14.07 -18.12 12.16
C GLY A 61 13.31 -17.75 13.41
N LYS A 62 12.31 -18.57 13.73
CA LYS A 62 11.63 -18.71 15.03
C LYS A 62 10.43 -17.83 15.36
N ASN A 63 9.89 -16.96 14.49
CA ASN A 63 8.69 -16.18 14.85
C ASN A 63 7.47 -16.42 13.94
N ILE A 64 6.37 -16.83 14.58
CA ILE A 64 5.11 -17.38 14.04
C ILE A 64 4.12 -16.26 13.69
N LYS A 65 4.59 -15.07 13.27
CA LYS A 65 3.72 -13.90 13.04
C LYS A 65 4.09 -13.13 11.78
N GLY A 66 4.04 -13.78 10.62
CA GLY A 66 4.37 -13.17 9.32
C GLY A 66 3.24 -12.35 8.66
N HIS A 67 2.26 -11.89 9.44
CA HIS A 67 1.04 -11.24 8.95
C HIS A 67 0.54 -10.14 9.89
N GLN A 68 1.39 -9.60 10.77
CA GLN A 68 0.92 -8.61 11.74
C GLN A 68 0.51 -7.32 11.04
N GLU A 69 1.26 -6.92 10.02
CA GLU A 69 0.98 -5.71 9.25
C GLU A 69 -0.18 -5.93 8.29
N PHE A 70 -0.33 -7.15 7.77
CA PHE A 70 -1.53 -7.53 7.02
C PHE A 70 -2.80 -7.43 7.87
N MET A 71 -2.77 -7.94 9.11
CA MET A 71 -3.91 -7.84 10.02
C MET A 71 -4.19 -6.39 10.44
N ARG A 72 -3.16 -5.57 10.63
CA ARG A 72 -3.32 -4.13 10.88
C ARG A 72 -4.03 -3.45 9.71
N MET A 73 -3.61 -3.75 8.47
CA MET A 73 -4.26 -3.23 7.27
C MET A 73 -5.74 -3.61 7.20
N LEU A 74 -6.08 -4.86 7.50
CA LEU A 74 -7.48 -5.30 7.50
C LEU A 74 -8.31 -4.56 8.55
N ASN A 75 -7.77 -4.36 9.75
CA ASN A 75 -8.44 -3.58 10.80
C ASN A 75 -8.60 -2.12 10.36
N ASP A 76 -7.58 -1.50 9.76
CA ASP A 76 -7.65 -0.11 9.29
C ASP A 76 -8.67 0.06 8.14
N ILE A 77 -8.86 -0.99 7.32
CA ILE A 77 -9.93 -1.07 6.30
C ILE A 77 -11.31 -1.23 6.95
N GLU A 78 -11.43 -2.00 8.03
CA GLU A 78 -12.69 -2.29 8.73
C GLU A 78 -13.16 -1.10 9.57
N ASP A 79 -12.25 -0.46 10.30
CA ASP A 79 -12.50 0.66 11.21
C ASP A 79 -12.86 1.97 10.50
N GLY A 80 -12.83 2.00 9.17
CA GLY A 80 -13.39 3.13 8.44
C GLY A 80 -12.50 4.36 8.39
N ILE A 81 -11.24 4.28 8.84
CA ILE A 81 -10.33 5.43 8.85
C ILE A 81 -10.21 6.02 7.44
N ASP A 82 -10.24 5.17 6.41
CA ASP A 82 -10.36 5.62 5.02
C ASP A 82 -10.85 4.48 4.10
N SER A 83 -11.80 3.66 4.58
CA SER A 83 -12.32 2.55 3.78
C SER A 83 -12.74 3.08 2.41
N PRO A 84 -12.20 2.54 1.31
CA PRO A 84 -12.61 2.97 0.00
C PRO A 84 -13.94 2.30 -0.38
N LYS A 85 -14.99 2.58 0.38
CA LYS A 85 -16.27 1.85 0.33
C LYS A 85 -16.95 1.92 -1.03
N GLU A 86 -16.50 2.83 -1.90
CA GLU A 86 -17.01 2.92 -3.27
C GLU A 86 -15.94 2.84 -4.38
N ASN A 87 -14.63 3.02 -4.15
CA ASN A 87 -13.66 3.16 -5.27
C ASN A 87 -12.17 2.78 -5.06
N GLY A 88 -11.70 2.43 -3.87
CA GLY A 88 -10.25 2.29 -3.66
C GLY A 88 -9.70 0.89 -3.85
N LYS A 89 -8.39 0.87 -4.05
CA LYS A 89 -7.64 -0.30 -4.53
C LYS A 89 -6.59 -0.72 -3.51
N LEU A 90 -6.47 -2.01 -3.29
CA LEU A 90 -5.31 -2.57 -2.60
C LEU A 90 -4.22 -2.82 -3.64
N LEU A 91 -3.06 -2.19 -3.45
CA LEU A 91 -1.86 -2.44 -4.22
C LEU A 91 -0.97 -3.41 -3.43
N TYR A 92 -0.71 -4.57 -4.03
CA TYR A 92 -0.02 -5.67 -3.39
C TYR A 92 1.17 -6.13 -4.23
N LEU A 93 2.32 -6.27 -3.59
CA LEU A 93 3.47 -6.94 -4.16
C LEU A 93 4.04 -7.94 -3.13
N SER A 94 4.09 -9.22 -3.49
CA SER A 94 4.86 -10.20 -2.73
C SER A 94 5.91 -10.85 -3.59
N LEU A 95 7.14 -10.82 -3.09
CA LEU A 95 8.17 -11.70 -3.60
C LEU A 95 8.15 -13.00 -2.80
N LEU A 96 7.67 -14.05 -3.46
CA LEU A 96 8.02 -15.42 -3.13
C LEU A 96 9.45 -15.66 -3.68
N GLN A 97 10.45 -15.30 -2.89
CA GLN A 97 11.80 -15.84 -3.01
C GLN A 97 12.21 -16.45 -1.66
#